data_AF-A0A535QL39-F1
#
_entry.id   AF-A0A535QL39-F1
#
_cell.length_a   1.000
_cell.length_b   1.000
_cell.length_c   1.000
_cell.angle_alpha   90.00
_cell.angle_beta   90.00
_cell.angle_gamma   90.00
#
_symmetry.space_group_name_H-M   'P 1'
#
loop_
_entity.id
_entity.type
_entity.pdbx_description
1 polymer ?
#
loop_
_entity_poly.entity_id
_entity_poly.type
_entity_poly.pdbx_seq_one_letter_code
_entity_poly.pdbx_strand_id
1 'polypeptide(L)' 'MRAHVIALIDCASFYVSCERVFQAALHNRPTIVLSNNDGCIVALSSEAK' A
#
# COMPACT_ATOMS: atom_id res chain seq x y z
N MET A 1 3.41 6.44 -38.66
CA MET A 1 3.49 5.61 -37.44
C MET A 1 2.71 6.33 -36.34
N ARG A 2 1.69 5.70 -35.74
CA ARG A 2 1.01 6.27 -34.56
C ARG A 2 1.93 6.05 -33.35
N ALA A 3 2.14 7.09 -32.55
CA ALA A 3 2.81 6.94 -31.27
C ALA A 3 1.97 6.04 -30.36
N HIS A 4 2.58 5.01 -29.77
CA HIS A 4 1.94 4.18 -28.76
C HIS A 4 1.89 4.98 -27.45
N VAL A 5 0.69 5.13 -26.89
CA VAL A 5 0.51 5.71 -25.55
C VAL A 5 0.59 4.57 -24.53
N ILE A 6 1.54 4.67 -23.60
CA ILE A 6 1.73 3.72 -22.50
C ILE A 6 1.41 4.43 -21.19
N ALA A 7 0.67 3.76 -20.31
CA ALA A 7 0.42 4.22 -18.95
C ALA A 7 0.94 3.18 -17.95
N LEU A 8 1.52 3.66 -16.85
CA LEU A 8 1.91 2.85 -15.70
C LEU A 8 0.86 3.05 -14.60
N ILE A 9 0.37 1.94 -14.05
CA ILE A 9 -0.59 1.94 -12.94
C ILE A 9 0.10 1.26 -11.76
N ASP A 10 0.09 1.93 -10.61
CA ASP A 10 0.65 1.44 -9.36
C ASP A 10 -0.31 1.74 -8.20
N CYS A 11 -0.24 0.94 -7.14
CA CYS A 11 -1.10 1.10 -5.97
C CYS A 11 -0.38 1.86 -4.85
N ALA A 12 -1.00 2.91 -4.33
CA ALA A 12 -0.51 3.60 -3.14
C ALA A 12 -0.54 2.66 -1.92
N SER A 13 0.65 2.37 -1.37
CA SER A 13 0.82 1.54 -0.17
C SER A 13 0.01 0.24 -0.22
N PHE A 14 0.17 -0.54 -1.29
CA PHE A 14 -0.71 -1.66 -1.66
C PHE A 14 -1.17 -2.54 -0.48
N TYR A 15 -0.26 -3.13 0.29
CA TYR A 15 -0.67 -4.00 1.40
C TYR A 15 -1.45 -3.28 2.50
N VAL A 16 -1.11 -2.03 2.84
CA VAL A 16 -1.89 -1.23 3.80
C VAL A 16 -3.29 -0.95 3.25
N SER A 17 -3.41 -0.66 1.95
CA SER A 17 -4.69 -0.42 1.28
C SER A 17 -5.57 -1.69 1.31
N CYS A 18 -4.98 -2.87 1.13
CA CYS A 18 -5.68 -4.15 1.30
C CYS A 18 -6.18 -4.36 2.73
N GLU A 19 -5.34 -4.14 3.75
CA GLU A 19 -5.76 -4.29 5.15
C GLU A 19 -6.92 -3.34 5.50
N ARG A 20 -6.90 -2.11 4.99
CA ARG A 20 -7.97 -1.12 5.20
C ARG A 20 -9.33 -1.55 4.61
N VAL A 21 -9.34 -2.28 3.50
CA VAL A 21 -10.58 -2.82 2.91
C VAL A 21 -11.28 -3.77 3.88
N PHE A 22 -10.52 -4.59 4.62
CA PHE A 22 -11.07 -5.56 5.56
C PHE A 22 -11.18 -5.03 7.00
N GLN A 23 -10.38 -4.02 7.34
CA GLN A 23 -10.31 -3.45 8.68
C GLN A 23 -10.41 -1.93 8.63
N ALA A 24 -11.63 -1.44 8.45
CA ALA A 24 -11.95 -0.01 8.27
C ALA A 24 -11.39 0.91 9.39
N ALA A 25 -11.17 0.37 10.59
CA ALA A 25 -10.57 1.12 11.71
C ALA A 25 -9.11 1.56 11.46
N LEU A 26 -8.43 0.97 10.46
CA LEU A 26 -7.05 1.33 10.07
C LEU A 26 -6.98 2.57 9.15
N HIS A 27 -8.12 3.11 8.71
CA HIS A 27 -8.15 4.36 7.96
C HIS A 27 -7.65 5.53 8.83
N ASN A 28 -6.84 6.41 8.23
CA ASN A 28 -6.24 7.58 8.90
C ASN A 28 -5.39 7.23 10.14
N ARG A 29 -4.90 5.98 10.23
CA ARG A 29 -3.99 5.52 11.28
C ARG A 29 -2.60 5.24 10.69
N PRO A 30 -1.51 5.59 11.40
CA PRO A 30 -0.17 5.10 11.07
C PRO A 30 -0.19 3.56 11.08
N THR A 31 0.01 2.95 9.91
CA THR A 31 -0.11 1.50 9.70
C THR A 31 1.10 0.98 8.94
N ILE A 32 1.66 -0.12 9.41
CA ILE A 32 2.70 -0.90 8.73
C ILE A 32 2.22 -2.33 8.52
N VAL A 33 2.71 -2.97 7.47
CA VAL A 33 2.49 -4.41 7.22
C VAL A 33 3.85 -5.12 7.29
N LEU A 34 3.89 -6.21 8.04
CA LEU A 34 5.09 -7.05 8.18
C LEU A 34 5.03 -8.27 7.25
N SER A 35 6.18 -8.73 6.78
CA SER A 35 6.31 -10.07 6.18
C SER A 35 6.37 -11.11 7.30
N ASN A 36 5.45 -12.08 7.35
CA ASN A 36 5.56 -13.27 8.20
C ASN A 36 5.89 -13.02 9.70
N ASN A 37 5.56 -11.84 10.24
CA ASN A 37 5.93 -11.40 11.59
C ASN A 37 7.45 -11.47 11.90
N ASP A 38 8.32 -11.45 10.89
CA ASP A 38 9.78 -11.49 11.05
C ASP A 38 10.40 -10.12 11.39
N GLY A 39 9.56 -9.10 11.57
CA GLY A 39 9.97 -7.72 11.83
C GLY A 39 10.31 -6.91 10.58
N CYS A 40 10.24 -7.49 9.38
CA CYS A 40 10.46 -6.80 8.12
C CYS A 40 9.20 -6.06 7.65
N ILE A 41 9.28 -4.74 7.56
CA ILE A 41 8.19 -3.89 7.05
C ILE A 41 8.16 -3.97 5.52
N VAL A 42 7.06 -4.46 4.95
CA VAL A 42 6.88 -4.60 3.49
C VAL A 42 5.94 -3.55 2.90
N ALA A 43 5.18 -2.84 3.73
CA ALA A 43 4.43 -1.66 3.32
C ALA A 43 4.19 -0.72 4.51
N LEU A 44 4.04 0.57 4.23
CA LEU A 44 3.70 1.58 5.22
C LEU A 44 2.70 2.60 4.64
N SER A 45 1.80 3.07 5.49
CA SER A 45 0.86 4.15 5.17
C SER A 45 1.61 5.49 5.03
N SER A 46 1.03 6.46 4.34
CA SER A 46 1.54 7.85 4.33
C SER A 46 1.69 8.44 5.74
N GLU A 47 0.80 8.07 6.65
CA GLU A 47 0.73 8.53 8.04
C GLU A 47 1.83 7.92 8.92
N ALA A 48 2.52 6.90 8.41
CA ALA A 48 3.63 6.23 9.09
C ALA A 48 5.00 6.59 8.48
N LYS A 49 5.03 7.41 7.42
CA LYS A 49 6.23 8.04 6.87
C LYS A 49 6.54 9.31 7.62
#